data_AF-A0A1H0RJW3-F1
#
_entry.id   AF-A0A1H0RJW3-F1
#
_cell.length_a   1.000
_cell.length_b   1.000
_cell.length_c   1.000
_cell.angle_alpha   90.00
_cell.angle_beta   90.00
_cell.angle_gamma   90.00
#
_symmetry.space_group_name_H-M   'P 1'
#
loop_
_entity.id
_entity.type
_entity.pdbx_description
1 polymer ?
#
loop_
_entity_poly.entity_id
_entity_poly.type
_entity_poly.pdbx_seq_one_letter_code
_entity_poly.pdbx_strand_id
1 'polypeptide(L)'
;MRKLADWESLDWAKSNAVLAVEVGASIHTVAKRRTQHGVPTDSPTWKRPDVAAINQRPERRAQSARTQPAATAAARQSPAAGRGPENVHAVDWVLVSPSGERHQVRNLYDFVRSHAALFAEADVAWKRTGGKRGTGGEWCNATAGILNIKGGRAKSWKGWTLAQ
;
A
#
# COMPACT_ATOMS: atom_id res chain seq x y z
N MET A 1 30.22 -29.71 21.66
CA MET A 1 30.32 -29.88 20.20
C MET A 1 28.90 -29.95 19.61
N ARG A 2 28.51 -29.03 18.72
CA ARG A 2 27.23 -29.16 17.98
C ARG A 2 27.40 -30.29 16.96
N LYS A 3 26.53 -31.31 17.01
CA LYS A 3 26.46 -32.31 15.93
C LYS A 3 26.19 -31.56 14.62
N LEU A 4 27.06 -31.77 13.62
CA LEU A 4 26.75 -31.38 12.25
C LEU A 4 25.50 -32.18 11.86
N ALA A 5 24.41 -31.48 11.59
CA ALA A 5 23.20 -32.11 11.12
C ALA A 5 23.49 -32.80 9.78
N ASP A 6 23.06 -34.05 9.66
CA ASP A 6 23.06 -34.76 8.39
C ASP A 6 21.92 -34.20 7.55
N TRP A 7 22.25 -33.29 6.63
CA TRP A 7 21.27 -32.63 5.75
C TRP A 7 20.85 -33.53 4.59
N GLU A 8 21.65 -34.54 4.24
CA GLU A 8 21.39 -35.44 3.11
C GLU A 8 20.31 -36.48 3.46
N SER A 9 20.22 -36.88 4.73
CA SER A 9 19.25 -37.85 5.21
C SER A 9 17.93 -37.24 5.72
N LEU A 10 17.72 -35.92 5.57
CA LEU A 10 16.51 -35.28 6.08
C LEU A 10 15.28 -35.65 5.25
N ASP A 11 14.19 -35.95 5.95
CA ASP A 11 12.88 -36.07 5.33
C ASP A 11 12.37 -34.69 4.91
N TRP A 12 12.68 -34.32 3.66
CA TRP A 12 12.27 -33.05 3.06
C TRP A 12 10.75 -32.95 2.82
N ALA A 13 9.94 -33.98 3.07
CA ALA A 13 8.49 -33.87 3.05
C ALA A 13 7.93 -33.06 4.25
N LYS A 14 8.70 -32.97 5.34
CA LYS A 14 8.32 -32.18 6.53
C LYS A 14 8.38 -30.68 6.28
N SER A 15 7.67 -29.92 7.11
CA SER A 15 7.70 -28.47 7.07
C SER A 15 9.01 -27.91 7.62
N ASN A 16 9.40 -26.73 7.14
CA ASN A 16 10.63 -26.07 7.60
C ASN A 16 10.63 -25.79 9.10
N ALA A 17 9.45 -25.58 9.70
CA ALA A 17 9.31 -25.38 11.14
C ALA A 17 9.60 -26.66 11.93
N VAL A 18 9.11 -27.81 11.45
CA VAL A 18 9.37 -29.11 12.08
C VAL A 18 10.85 -29.48 11.95
N LEU A 19 11.42 -29.36 10.74
CA LEU A 19 12.83 -29.63 10.49
C LEU A 19 13.76 -28.68 11.29
N ALA A 20 13.39 -27.42 11.47
CA ALA A 20 14.16 -26.46 12.27
C ALA A 20 14.27 -26.90 13.73
N VAL A 21 13.18 -27.41 14.31
CA VAL A 21 13.15 -27.95 15.68
C VAL A 21 13.95 -29.24 15.76
N GLU A 22 13.76 -30.18 14.83
CA GLU A 22 14.45 -31.49 14.82
C GLU A 22 15.97 -31.35 14.66
N VAL A 23 16.40 -30.40 13.83
CA VAL A 23 17.81 -30.18 13.50
C VAL A 23 18.50 -29.18 14.45
N GLY A 24 17.71 -28.45 15.25
CA GLY A 24 18.24 -27.38 16.10
C GLY A 24 18.83 -26.21 15.30
N ALA A 25 18.22 -25.90 14.15
CA ALA A 25 18.65 -24.86 13.23
C ALA A 25 17.53 -23.83 13.00
N SER A 26 17.86 -22.67 12.43
CA SER A 26 16.83 -21.69 12.07
C SER A 26 16.01 -22.17 10.87
N ILE A 27 14.75 -21.76 10.79
CA ILE A 27 13.88 -22.00 9.63
C ILE A 27 14.55 -21.54 8.32
N HIS A 28 15.26 -20.41 8.35
CA HIS A 28 16.01 -19.90 7.21
C HIS A 28 17.17 -20.81 6.80
N THR A 29 17.87 -21.40 7.76
CA THR A 29 18.95 -22.38 7.50
C THR A 29 18.38 -23.62 6.81
N VAL A 30 17.24 -24.13 7.28
CA VAL A 30 16.55 -25.27 6.65
C VAL A 30 16.09 -24.92 5.23
N ALA A 31 15.48 -23.75 5.02
CA ALA A 31 15.03 -23.31 3.69
C ALA A 31 16.20 -23.15 2.70
N LYS A 32 17.35 -22.63 3.17
CA LYS A 32 18.58 -22.54 2.37
C LYS A 32 19.16 -23.93 2.05
N ARG A 33 19.01 -24.90 2.95
CA ARG A 33 19.45 -26.29 2.69
C ARG A 33 18.53 -26.98 1.69
N ARG A 34 17.21 -26.77 1.74
CA ARG A 34 16.26 -27.31 0.74
C ARG A 34 16.67 -26.95 -0.68
N THR A 35 17.00 -25.69 -0.95
CA THR A 35 17.42 -25.25 -2.29
C THR A 35 18.73 -25.90 -2.72
N GLN A 36 19.68 -26.09 -1.80
CA GLN A 36 20.94 -26.77 -2.06
C GLN A 36 20.74 -28.25 -2.43
N HIS A 37 19.69 -28.89 -1.92
CA HIS A 37 19.31 -30.27 -2.24
C HIS A 37 18.27 -30.36 -3.38
N GLY A 38 18.02 -29.27 -4.12
CA GLY A 38 17.08 -29.27 -5.26
C GLY A 38 15.60 -29.35 -4.87
N VAL A 39 15.27 -29.16 -3.59
CA VAL A 39 13.89 -29.17 -3.08
C VAL A 39 13.37 -27.72 -3.00
N PRO A 40 12.10 -27.45 -3.35
CA PRO A 40 11.51 -26.12 -3.18
C PRO A 40 11.70 -25.57 -1.75
N THR A 41 11.95 -24.27 -1.64
CA THR A 41 12.10 -23.54 -0.36
C THR A 41 10.87 -23.69 0.53
N ASP A 42 9.72 -23.80 -0.12
CA ASP A 42 8.43 -23.81 0.52
C ASP A 42 8.08 -25.25 0.89
N SER A 43 7.55 -25.42 2.11
CA SER A 43 7.02 -26.70 2.53
C SER A 43 5.90 -27.11 1.56
N PRO A 44 5.90 -28.33 1.00
CA PRO A 44 4.85 -28.79 0.08
C PRO A 44 3.45 -28.78 0.70
N THR A 45 3.39 -28.72 2.04
CA THR A 45 2.14 -28.70 2.82
C THR A 45 1.52 -27.31 2.99
N TRP A 46 2.27 -26.22 2.88
CA TRP A 46 1.71 -24.87 3.06
C TRP A 46 1.42 -24.24 1.71
N LYS A 47 0.12 -24.06 1.40
CA LYS A 47 -0.35 -23.30 0.26
C LYS A 47 -0.96 -22.00 0.73
N ARG A 48 -0.54 -20.88 0.14
CA ARG A 48 -1.20 -19.59 0.37
C ARG A 48 -2.68 -19.71 -0.03
N PRO A 49 -3.63 -19.30 0.83
CA PRO A 49 -5.03 -19.35 0.49
C PRO A 49 -5.33 -18.39 -0.68
N ASP A 50 -6.18 -18.82 -1.61
CA ASP A 50 -6.71 -17.93 -2.64
C ASP A 50 -7.73 -16.97 -2.01
N VAL A 51 -7.23 -15.82 -1.59
CA VAL A 51 -8.03 -14.75 -0.98
C VAL A 51 -9.10 -14.24 -1.95
N ALA A 52 -8.83 -14.24 -3.25
CA ALA A 52 -9.82 -13.80 -4.23
C ALA A 52 -10.99 -14.77 -4.29
N ALA A 53 -10.72 -16.08 -4.38
CA ALA A 53 -11.75 -17.11 -4.32
C ALA A 53 -12.52 -17.06 -2.99
N ILE A 54 -11.83 -16.88 -1.86
CA ILE A 54 -12.47 -16.74 -0.54
C ILE A 54 -13.42 -15.54 -0.51
N ASN A 55 -13.02 -14.39 -1.02
CA ASN A 55 -13.87 -13.19 -1.02
C ASN A 55 -15.04 -13.30 -2.00
N GLN A 56 -14.97 -14.21 -2.98
CA GLN A 56 -16.06 -14.48 -3.90
C GLN A 56 -17.14 -15.42 -3.35
N ARG A 57 -16.92 -16.05 -2.18
CA ARG A 57 -17.88 -16.98 -1.60
C ARG A 57 -19.19 -16.26 -1.20
N PRO A 58 -20.37 -16.90 -1.38
CA PRO A 58 -21.67 -16.28 -1.11
C PRO A 58 -21.80 -15.72 0.32
N GLU A 59 -21.31 -16.43 1.33
CA GLU A 59 -21.37 -16.02 2.73
C GLU A 59 -20.55 -14.75 2.99
N ARG A 60 -19.40 -14.60 2.34
CA ARG A 60 -18.55 -13.40 2.45
C ARG A 60 -19.20 -12.21 1.77
N ARG A 61 -19.83 -12.42 0.61
CA ARG A 61 -20.59 -11.39 -0.10
C ARG A 61 -21.82 -10.95 0.69
N ALA A 62 -22.57 -11.89 1.26
CA ALA A 62 -23.73 -11.60 2.08
C ALA A 62 -23.33 -10.82 3.35
N GLN A 63 -22.24 -11.23 4.01
CA GLN A 63 -21.72 -10.48 5.16
C GLN A 63 -21.30 -9.07 4.77
N SER A 64 -20.55 -8.91 3.67
CA SER A 64 -20.15 -7.60 3.17
C SER A 64 -21.35 -6.71 2.84
N ALA A 65 -22.40 -7.26 2.23
CA ALA A 65 -23.61 -6.50 1.90
C ALA A 65 -24.33 -5.98 3.16
N ARG A 66 -24.30 -6.76 4.25
CA ARG A 66 -24.88 -6.35 5.55
C ARG A 66 -24.05 -5.27 6.24
N THR A 67 -22.72 -5.37 6.22
CA THR A 67 -21.85 -4.45 6.97
C THR A 67 -21.50 -3.17 6.21
N GLN A 68 -21.54 -3.19 4.87
CA GLN A 68 -21.13 -2.05 4.04
C GLN A 68 -21.94 -0.77 4.31
N PRO A 69 -23.28 -0.78 4.45
CA PRO A 69 -24.04 0.44 4.71
C PRO A 69 -23.65 1.11 6.03
N ALA A 70 -23.51 0.33 7.10
CA ALA A 70 -23.07 0.82 8.41
C ALA A 70 -21.65 1.39 8.35
N ALA A 71 -20.73 0.67 7.70
CA ALA A 71 -19.36 1.15 7.48
C ALA A 71 -19.33 2.44 6.66
N THR A 72 -20.18 2.56 5.63
CA THR A 72 -20.29 3.77 4.80
C THR A 72 -20.84 4.95 5.58
N ALA A 73 -21.87 4.73 6.40
CA ALA A 73 -22.44 5.76 7.27
C ALA A 73 -21.41 6.26 8.30
N ALA A 74 -20.68 5.34 8.95
CA ALA A 74 -19.61 5.68 9.88
C ALA A 74 -18.47 6.45 9.19
N ALA A 75 -18.04 6.02 8.00
CA ALA A 75 -17.00 6.71 7.24
C ALA A 75 -17.40 8.14 6.85
N ARG A 76 -18.67 8.38 6.52
CA ARG A 76 -19.15 9.75 6.21
C ARG A 76 -19.05 10.71 7.40
N GLN A 77 -19.17 10.19 8.62
CA GLN A 77 -19.08 10.99 9.84
C GLN A 77 -17.65 11.10 10.38
N SER A 78 -16.74 10.23 9.92
CA SER A 78 -15.37 10.18 10.43
C SER A 78 -14.49 11.26 9.80
N PRO A 79 -13.88 12.16 10.59
CA PRO A 79 -12.88 13.11 10.11
C PRO A 79 -11.70 12.41 9.42
N ALA A 80 -11.31 11.24 9.92
CA ALA A 80 -10.21 10.43 9.39
C ALA A 80 -10.47 9.89 7.97
N ALA A 81 -11.75 9.76 7.57
CA ALA A 81 -12.15 9.40 6.21
C ALA A 81 -12.56 10.62 5.35
N GLY A 82 -12.56 11.82 5.94
CA GLY A 82 -12.93 13.08 5.31
C GLY A 82 -11.89 13.60 4.33
N ARG A 83 -12.11 14.78 3.75
CA ARG A 83 -11.23 15.36 2.71
C ARG A 83 -10.19 16.34 3.25
N GLY A 84 -10.22 16.64 4.55
CA GLY A 84 -9.40 17.65 5.23
C GLY A 84 -8.05 17.14 5.74
N PRO A 85 -7.32 17.97 6.51
CA PRO A 85 -6.01 17.64 7.08
C PRO A 85 -6.02 16.50 8.11
N GLU A 86 -7.18 16.16 8.68
CA GLU A 86 -7.42 15.09 9.66
C GLU A 86 -7.52 13.71 9.00
N ASN A 87 -7.59 13.65 7.67
CA ASN A 87 -7.63 12.39 6.94
C ASN A 87 -6.44 11.51 7.32
N VAL A 88 -6.67 10.21 7.50
CA VAL A 88 -5.62 9.24 7.91
C VAL A 88 -4.47 9.13 6.90
N HIS A 89 -4.71 9.49 5.63
CA HIS A 89 -3.73 9.55 4.55
C HIS A 89 -3.16 10.95 4.32
N ALA A 90 -3.52 11.94 5.15
CA ALA A 90 -2.87 13.25 5.13
C ALA A 90 -1.41 13.13 5.56
N VAL A 91 -0.53 13.84 4.85
CA VAL A 91 0.92 13.80 5.04
C VAL A 91 1.44 15.21 4.92
N ASP A 92 2.43 15.60 5.71
CA ASP A 92 3.02 16.95 5.60
C ASP A 92 3.82 17.12 4.32
N TRP A 93 3.74 18.34 3.77
CA TRP A 93 4.43 18.82 2.60
C TRP A 93 4.97 20.21 2.88
N VAL A 94 6.13 20.51 2.29
CA VAL A 94 6.61 21.88 2.16
C VAL A 94 6.73 22.17 0.67
N LEU A 95 5.68 22.79 0.13
CA LEU A 95 5.62 23.17 -1.29
C LEU A 95 6.33 24.51 -1.49
N VAL A 96 7.06 24.65 -2.58
CA VAL A 96 7.57 25.94 -3.04
C VAL A 96 6.86 26.31 -4.32
N SER A 97 6.19 27.46 -4.32
CA SER A 97 5.46 27.98 -5.47
C SER A 97 6.41 28.45 -6.58
N PRO A 98 5.91 28.68 -7.81
CA PRO A 98 6.71 29.24 -8.90
C PRO A 98 7.28 30.64 -8.59
N SER A 99 6.64 31.39 -7.68
CA SER A 99 7.14 32.69 -7.20
C SER A 99 8.19 32.56 -6.09
N GLY A 100 8.49 31.35 -5.62
CA GLY A 100 9.45 31.07 -4.55
C GLY A 100 8.86 31.07 -3.15
N GLU A 101 7.54 31.24 -3.00
CA GLU A 101 6.86 31.22 -1.71
C GLU A 101 6.79 29.79 -1.16
N ARG A 102 6.97 29.63 0.15
CA ARG A 102 6.92 28.32 0.81
C ARG A 102 5.58 28.11 1.51
N HIS A 103 4.92 26.99 1.23
CA HIS A 103 3.65 26.61 1.83
C HIS A 103 3.81 25.30 2.62
N GLN A 104 3.53 25.35 3.92
CA GLN A 104 3.42 24.16 4.76
C GLN A 104 2.01 23.59 4.65
N VAL A 105 1.89 22.34 4.24
CA VAL A 105 0.61 21.73 3.87
C VAL A 105 0.48 20.35 4.48
N ARG A 106 -0.60 20.09 5.23
CA ARG A 106 -0.88 18.76 5.81
C ARG A 106 -1.59 17.80 4.84
N ASN A 107 -2.38 18.32 3.92
CA ASN A 107 -3.08 17.51 2.92
C ASN A 107 -3.03 18.22 1.57
N LEU A 108 -2.25 17.66 0.65
CA LEU A 108 -2.07 18.21 -0.70
C LEU A 108 -3.40 18.40 -1.44
N TYR A 109 -4.31 17.43 -1.34
CA TYR A 109 -5.60 17.49 -2.03
C TYR A 109 -6.47 18.61 -1.47
N ASP A 110 -6.42 18.81 -0.16
CA ASP A 110 -7.17 19.86 0.51
C ASP A 110 -6.61 21.25 0.20
N PHE A 111 -5.29 21.38 0.19
CA PHE A 111 -4.60 22.60 -0.21
C PHE A 111 -4.93 23.01 -1.64
N VAL A 112 -4.86 22.10 -2.61
CA VAL A 112 -5.19 22.40 -4.01
C VAL A 112 -6.66 22.81 -4.17
N ARG A 113 -7.58 22.28 -3.36
CA ARG A 113 -9.00 22.70 -3.35
C ARG A 113 -9.18 24.10 -2.77
N SER A 114 -8.59 24.36 -1.61
CA SER A 114 -8.72 25.62 -0.87
C SER A 114 -7.96 26.78 -1.52
N HIS A 115 -6.89 26.49 -2.25
CA HIS A 115 -6.00 27.47 -2.88
C HIS A 115 -5.98 27.33 -4.41
N ALA A 116 -7.14 27.01 -5.00
CA ALA A 116 -7.26 26.78 -6.44
C ALA A 116 -6.75 27.96 -7.29
N ALA A 117 -6.87 29.19 -6.78
CA ALA A 117 -6.39 30.41 -7.42
C ALA A 117 -4.85 30.48 -7.60
N LEU A 118 -4.07 29.66 -6.87
CA LEU A 118 -2.61 29.56 -7.05
C LEU A 118 -2.22 28.71 -8.27
N PHE A 119 -3.18 28.06 -8.91
CA PHE A 119 -2.98 27.15 -10.03
C PHE A 119 -3.78 27.63 -11.25
N ALA A 120 -3.38 27.18 -12.44
CA ALA A 120 -4.20 27.38 -13.62
C ALA A 120 -5.51 26.59 -13.50
N GLU A 121 -6.63 27.16 -13.95
CA GLU A 121 -7.96 26.54 -13.87
C GLU A 121 -7.98 25.13 -14.49
N ALA A 122 -7.28 24.94 -15.62
CA ALA A 122 -7.16 23.65 -16.28
C ALA A 122 -6.45 22.57 -15.43
N ASP A 123 -5.63 22.98 -14.46
CA ASP A 123 -4.89 22.06 -13.59
C ASP A 123 -5.62 21.71 -12.29
N VAL A 124 -6.64 22.50 -11.93
CA VAL A 124 -7.53 22.26 -10.78
C VAL A 124 -8.90 21.70 -11.20
N ALA A 125 -9.04 21.32 -12.47
CA ALA A 125 -10.18 20.54 -12.95
C ALA A 125 -10.13 19.11 -12.35
N TRP A 126 -10.95 18.88 -11.33
CA TRP A 126 -11.04 17.60 -10.61
C TRP A 126 -11.71 16.53 -11.48
N LYS A 127 -11.01 15.41 -11.62
CA LYS A 127 -11.41 14.22 -12.38
C LYS A 127 -11.52 13.05 -11.41
N ARG A 128 -12.42 12.10 -11.69
CA ARG A 128 -12.46 10.82 -10.97
C ARG A 128 -11.84 9.75 -11.86
N THR A 129 -10.78 9.10 -11.38
CA THR A 129 -10.33 7.83 -11.98
C THR A 129 -10.96 6.72 -11.19
N GLY A 130 -11.72 5.85 -11.82
CA GLY A 130 -12.21 4.60 -11.24
C GLY A 130 -12.83 3.75 -12.33
N GLY A 131 -12.66 2.44 -12.28
CA GLY A 131 -13.27 1.51 -13.25
C GLY A 131 -14.80 1.63 -13.30
N LYS A 132 -15.50 0.75 -14.04
CA LYS A 132 -16.97 0.74 -14.29
C LYS A 132 -17.92 1.11 -13.12
N ARG A 133 -17.45 1.11 -11.87
CA ARG A 133 -18.17 1.43 -10.63
C ARG A 133 -17.81 2.78 -9.97
N GLY A 134 -16.94 3.61 -10.57
CA GLY A 134 -16.57 4.94 -10.03
C GLY A 134 -15.82 4.91 -8.69
N THR A 135 -15.12 3.81 -8.39
CA THR A 135 -14.56 3.50 -7.06
C THR A 135 -13.20 4.12 -6.76
N GLY A 136 -12.58 4.84 -7.69
CA GLY A 136 -11.27 5.44 -7.41
C GLY A 136 -11.37 6.90 -7.01
N GLY A 137 -10.23 7.41 -6.54
CA GLY A 137 -10.09 8.74 -5.98
C GLY A 137 -10.27 9.85 -7.00
N GLU A 138 -10.66 11.02 -6.50
CA GLU A 138 -10.57 12.28 -7.24
C GLU A 138 -9.10 12.68 -7.38
N TRP A 139 -8.74 13.28 -8.51
CA TRP A 139 -7.41 13.82 -8.78
C TRP A 139 -7.52 14.96 -9.80
N CYS A 140 -6.50 15.79 -9.88
CA CYS A 140 -6.38 16.85 -10.88
C CYS A 140 -4.92 16.91 -11.35
N ASN A 141 -4.61 17.71 -12.38
CA ASN A 141 -3.25 17.75 -12.90
C ASN A 141 -2.26 18.32 -11.87
N ALA A 142 -2.70 19.26 -11.02
CA ALA A 142 -1.85 19.81 -9.95
C ALA A 142 -1.46 18.77 -8.91
N THR A 143 -2.43 18.02 -8.38
CA THR A 143 -2.15 16.94 -7.41
C THR A 143 -1.28 15.85 -8.04
N ALA A 144 -1.58 15.42 -9.27
CA ALA A 144 -0.78 14.41 -9.97
C ALA A 144 0.65 14.88 -10.25
N GLY A 145 0.82 16.13 -10.68
CA GLY A 145 2.12 16.75 -10.95
C GLY A 145 3.00 16.81 -9.70
N ILE A 146 2.45 17.32 -8.60
CA ILE A 146 3.18 17.44 -7.33
C ILE A 146 3.49 16.06 -6.72
N LEU A 147 2.56 15.09 -6.83
CA LEU A 147 2.82 13.71 -6.42
C LEU A 147 3.98 13.08 -7.20
N ASN A 148 4.13 13.39 -8.49
CA ASN A 148 5.26 12.93 -9.30
C ASN A 148 6.59 13.51 -8.84
N ILE A 149 6.61 14.73 -8.29
CA ILE A 149 7.81 15.29 -7.66
C ILE A 149 8.21 14.47 -6.43
N LYS A 150 7.27 14.21 -5.51
CA LYS A 150 7.54 13.39 -4.31
C LYS A 150 7.96 11.97 -4.66
N GLY A 151 7.38 11.40 -5.72
CA GLY A 151 7.73 10.07 -6.21
C GLY A 151 9.08 10.00 -6.95
N GLY A 152 9.82 11.11 -7.06
CA GLY A 152 11.11 11.17 -7.76
C GLY A 152 11.01 11.05 -9.28
N ARG A 153 9.80 11.13 -9.85
CA ARG A 153 9.58 11.04 -11.31
C ARG A 153 9.83 12.36 -12.03
N ALA A 154 9.79 13.47 -11.30
CA ALA A 154 10.09 14.81 -11.80
C ALA A 154 10.80 15.63 -10.71
N LYS A 155 11.62 16.61 -11.11
CA LYS A 155 12.26 17.54 -10.17
C LYS A 155 11.39 18.75 -9.83
N SER A 156 10.51 19.13 -10.76
CA SER A 156 9.56 20.24 -10.61
C SER A 156 8.33 20.00 -11.48
N TRP A 157 7.24 20.73 -11.20
CA TRP A 157 6.04 20.72 -12.03
C TRP A 157 5.51 22.14 -12.16
N LYS A 158 5.54 22.71 -13.39
CA LYS A 158 5.08 24.08 -13.67
C LYS A 158 5.62 25.13 -12.69
N GLY A 159 6.90 25.02 -12.32
CA GLY A 159 7.58 25.90 -11.35
C GLY A 159 7.41 25.49 -9.88
N TRP A 160 6.47 24.61 -9.55
CA TRP A 160 6.33 24.06 -8.21
C TRP A 160 7.44 23.05 -7.91
N THR A 161 7.96 23.10 -6.69
CA THR A 161 8.96 22.15 -6.17
C THR A 161 8.64 21.77 -4.72
N LEU A 162 9.36 20.77 -4.20
CA LEU A 162 9.34 20.42 -2.79
C LEU A 162 10.59 20.97 -2.13
N ALA A 163 10.43 21.65 -1.00
CA ALA A 163 11.58 21.96 -0.16
C ALA A 163 12.09 20.66 0.49
N GLN A 164 13.41 20.49 0.50
CA GLN A 164 14.07 19.40 1.21
C GLN A 164 13.95 19.54 2.72
#